data_AF-K1SZA8-F1
#
_entry.id   AF-K1SZA8-F1
#
_cell.length_a   1.000
_cell.length_b   1.000
_cell.length_c   1.000
_cell.angle_alpha   90.00
_cell.angle_beta   90.00
_cell.angle_gamma   90.00
#
_symmetry.space_group_name_H-M   'P 1'
#
loop_
_entity.id
_entity.type
_entity.pdbx_description
1 polymer ?
#
loop_
_entity_poly.entity_id
_entity_poly.type
_entity_poly.pdbx_seq_one_letter_code
_entity_poly.pdbx_strand_id
1 'polypeptide(L)'
;DILTELEEKEVFPDNEDTLISKLQSKIIKLVRILKKKNETSIQEQENIKSLVSDISHQLKTPIANLIMYSGFLKDKSLSMEKHDEYIEIIRMSVDRLNFLSENMIKNFTIRRRPDSFKHS
;
A
#
# COMPACT_ATOMS: atom_id res chain seq x y z
N ASP A 1 -16.53 14.09 6.32
CA ASP A 1 -15.46 14.58 5.44
C ASP A 1 -16.11 15.64 4.56
N ILE A 2 -15.66 16.90 4.68
CA ILE A 2 -16.40 18.09 4.20
C ILE A 2 -16.62 18.03 2.68
N LEU A 3 -15.71 17.39 1.94
CA LEU A 3 -15.81 17.24 0.49
C LEU A 3 -16.92 16.28 0.07
N THR A 4 -17.30 15.32 0.91
CA THR A 4 -18.39 14.38 0.65
C THR A 4 -19.77 15.05 0.74
N GLU A 5 -19.87 16.13 1.52
CA GLU A 5 -21.11 16.90 1.77
C GLU A 5 -21.38 17.98 0.73
N LEU A 6 -20.42 18.29 -0.15
CA LEU A 6 -20.61 19.29 -1.21
C LEU A 6 -21.58 18.77 -2.28
N GLU A 7 -22.78 19.33 -2.39
CA GLU A 7 -23.72 18.97 -3.45
C GLU A 7 -23.32 19.55 -4.81
N GLU A 8 -23.39 18.74 -5.87
CA GLU A 8 -23.26 19.21 -7.26
C GLU A 8 -24.60 19.76 -7.75
N LYS A 9 -25.08 20.81 -7.10
CA LYS A 9 -26.37 21.40 -7.42
C LYS A 9 -26.19 22.65 -8.28
N GLU A 10 -26.83 22.65 -9.44
CA GLU A 10 -27.03 23.87 -10.21
C GLU A 10 -28.05 24.75 -9.50
N VAL A 11 -27.64 25.99 -9.21
CA VAL A 11 -28.47 27.00 -8.53
C VAL A 11 -29.04 27.98 -9.54
N PHE A 12 -28.36 28.17 -10.67
CA PHE A 12 -28.76 29.06 -11.76
C PHE A 12 -29.06 28.30 -13.06
N PRO A 13 -30.00 28.79 -13.89
CA PRO A 13 -30.35 28.19 -15.17
C PRO A 13 -29.16 28.16 -16.14
N ASP A 14 -28.87 27.00 -16.70
CA ASP A 14 -27.77 26.77 -17.65
C ASP A 14 -28.02 27.42 -19.03
N ASN A 15 -29.26 27.86 -19.30
CA ASN A 15 -29.69 28.45 -20.57
C ASN A 15 -29.45 29.97 -20.68
N GLU A 16 -29.09 30.63 -19.58
CA GLU A 16 -28.68 32.03 -19.62
C GLU A 16 -27.17 32.10 -19.89
N ASP A 17 -26.75 32.64 -21.04
CA ASP A 17 -25.34 32.82 -21.42
C ASP A 17 -24.69 33.97 -20.62
N THR A 18 -24.80 33.89 -19.29
CA THR A 18 -24.36 34.91 -18.33
C THR A 18 -23.00 34.54 -17.75
N LEU A 19 -22.30 35.56 -17.24
CA LEU A 19 -21.07 35.38 -16.49
C LEU A 19 -21.28 34.47 -15.26
N ILE A 20 -22.48 34.47 -14.69
CA ILE A 20 -22.85 33.66 -13.52
C ILE A 20 -22.94 32.17 -13.88
N SER A 21 -23.60 31.81 -14.98
CA SER A 21 -23.69 30.41 -15.44
C SER A 21 -22.30 29.83 -15.75
N LYS A 22 -21.41 30.63 -16.37
CA LYS A 22 -20.01 30.25 -16.61
C LYS A 22 -19.21 30.06 -15.32
N LEU A 23 -19.44 30.91 -14.30
CA LEU A 23 -18.79 30.78 -13.00
C LEU A 23 -19.27 29.52 -12.26
N GLN A 24 -20.59 29.27 -12.24
CA GLN A 24 -21.19 28.06 -11.66
C GLN A 24 -20.58 26.79 -12.27
N SER A 25 -20.54 26.71 -13.61
CA SER A 25 -19.96 25.56 -14.32
C SER A 25 -18.50 25.31 -13.90
N LYS A 26 -17.69 26.36 -13.74
CA LYS A 26 -16.30 26.24 -13.26
C LYS A 26 -16.22 25.76 -11.81
N ILE A 27 -17.09 26.26 -10.93
CA ILE A 27 -17.14 25.84 -9.52
C ILE A 27 -17.54 24.36 -9.43
N ILE A 28 -18.57 23.92 -10.15
CA ILE A 28 -19.01 22.52 -10.17
C ILE A 28 -17.87 21.62 -10.67
N LYS A 29 -17.16 22.02 -11.74
CA LYS A 29 -15.98 21.28 -12.22
C LYS A 29 -14.88 21.20 -11.15
N LEU A 30 -14.61 22.27 -10.43
CA LEU A 30 -13.61 22.28 -9.36
C LEU A 30 -14.02 21.36 -8.21
N VAL A 31 -15.29 21.40 -7.78
CA VAL A 31 -15.83 20.49 -6.75
C VAL A 31 -15.66 19.03 -7.18
N ARG A 32 -15.99 18.68 -8.42
CA ARG A 32 -15.75 17.33 -8.98
C ARG A 32 -14.29 16.90 -8.89
N ILE A 33 -13.37 17.78 -9.30
CA ILE A 33 -11.93 17.50 -9.25
C ILE A 33 -11.47 17.26 -7.80
N LEU A 34 -11.92 18.10 -6.86
CA LEU A 34 -11.56 17.98 -5.45
C LEU A 34 -12.11 16.70 -4.82
N LYS A 35 -13.38 16.34 -5.11
CA LYS A 35 -13.97 15.08 -4.66
C LYS A 35 -13.19 13.87 -5.17
N LYS A 36 -12.93 13.80 -6.47
CA LYS A 36 -12.17 12.71 -7.07
C LYS A 36 -10.76 12.59 -6.48
N LYS A 37 -10.10 13.74 -6.25
CA LYS A 37 -8.78 13.77 -5.60
C LYS A 37 -8.84 13.26 -4.16
N ASN A 38 -9.87 13.62 -3.41
CA ASN A 38 -10.07 13.15 -2.05
C ASN A 38 -10.32 11.64 -2.00
N GLU A 39 -11.22 11.13 -2.83
CA GLU A 39 -11.48 9.68 -2.97
C GLU A 39 -10.21 8.92 -3.32
N THR A 40 -9.42 9.44 -4.28
CA THR A 40 -8.13 8.86 -4.66
C THR A 40 -7.16 8.85 -3.48
N SER A 41 -7.06 9.96 -2.74
CA SER A 41 -6.19 10.06 -1.56
C SER A 41 -6.58 9.08 -0.45
N ILE A 42 -7.88 8.90 -0.20
CA ILE A 42 -8.38 7.91 0.76
C ILE A 42 -8.01 6.50 0.30
N GLN A 43 -8.23 6.19 -0.98
CA GLN A 43 -7.88 4.88 -1.52
C GLN A 43 -6.38 4.60 -1.47
N GLU A 44 -5.54 5.59 -1.77
CA GLU A 44 -4.08 5.49 -1.62
C GLU A 44 -3.68 5.23 -0.16
N GLN A 45 -4.32 5.90 0.80
CA GLN A 45 -4.07 5.71 2.22
C GLN A 45 -4.45 4.27 2.66
N GLU A 46 -5.60 3.77 2.25
CA GLU A 46 -6.02 2.39 2.54
C GLU A 46 -5.10 1.35 1.88
N ASN A 47 -4.67 1.62 0.64
CA ASN A 47 -3.71 0.75 -0.05
C ASN A 47 -2.37 0.68 0.69
N ILE A 48 -1.88 1.82 1.22
CA ILE A 48 -0.66 1.86 2.03
C ILE A 48 -0.84 1.06 3.32
N LYS A 49 -1.97 1.23 4.02
CA LYS A 49 -2.26 0.47 5.25
C LYS A 49 -2.27 -1.03 5.00
N SER A 50 -2.94 -1.49 3.94
CA SER A 50 -2.96 -2.90 3.57
C SER A 50 -1.56 -3.42 3.27
N LEU A 51 -0.78 -2.68 2.47
CA LEU A 51 0.58 -3.07 2.10
C LEU A 51 1.48 -3.21 3.34
N VAL A 52 1.42 -2.26 4.27
CA VAL A 52 2.19 -2.30 5.52
C VAL A 52 1.79 -3.51 6.38
N SER A 53 0.50 -3.82 6.45
CA SER A 53 -0.01 -5.01 7.15
C SER A 53 0.55 -6.30 6.52
N ASP A 54 0.45 -6.42 5.19
CA ASP A 54 0.91 -7.60 4.45
C ASP A 54 2.42 -7.82 4.62
N ILE A 55 3.21 -6.76 4.49
CA ILE A 55 4.66 -6.79 4.75
C ILE A 55 4.93 -7.27 6.18
N SER A 56 4.22 -6.73 7.16
CA SER A 56 4.40 -7.08 8.57
C SER A 56 4.13 -8.56 8.81
N HIS A 57 3.06 -9.10 8.22
CA HIS A 57 2.74 -10.53 8.30
C HIS A 57 3.81 -11.40 7.61
N GLN A 58 4.25 -11.00 6.42
CA GLN A 58 5.28 -11.73 5.66
C GLN A 58 6.63 -11.78 6.39
N LEU A 59 6.99 -10.75 7.16
CA LEU A 59 8.22 -10.71 7.95
C LEU A 59 8.10 -11.49 9.28
N LYS A 60 6.95 -11.43 9.95
CA LYS A 60 6.76 -12.07 11.28
C LYS A 60 7.07 -13.57 11.25
N THR A 61 6.62 -14.29 10.23
CA THR A 61 6.80 -15.74 10.13
C THR A 61 8.26 -16.18 10.06
N PRO A 62 9.09 -15.73 9.10
CA PRO A 62 10.49 -16.12 9.07
C PRO A 62 11.27 -15.63 10.28
N ILE A 63 10.95 -14.45 10.84
CA ILE A 63 11.57 -13.97 12.08
C ILE A 63 11.26 -14.89 13.27
N ALA A 64 10.01 -15.32 13.42
CA ALA A 64 9.61 -16.25 14.48
C ALA A 64 10.36 -17.59 14.38
N ASN A 65 10.52 -18.12 13.16
CA ASN A 65 11.33 -19.31 12.92
C ASN A 65 12.79 -19.10 13.33
N LEU A 66 13.41 -17.98 12.93
CA LEU A 66 14.79 -17.67 13.32
C LEU A 66 14.96 -17.64 14.84
N ILE A 67 14.05 -16.98 15.57
CA ILE A 67 14.10 -16.90 17.04
C ILE A 67 13.92 -18.28 17.66
N MET A 68 12.93 -19.04 17.20
CA MET A 68 12.60 -20.35 17.79
C MET A 68 13.71 -21.37 17.55
N TYR A 69 14.14 -21.55 16.31
CA TYR A 69 15.13 -22.56 15.96
C TYR A 69 16.54 -22.19 16.43
N SER A 70 16.91 -20.90 16.44
CA SER A 70 18.16 -20.48 17.09
C SER A 70 18.12 -20.67 18.61
N GLY A 71 16.93 -20.59 19.22
CA GLY A 71 16.70 -20.97 20.61
C GLY A 71 16.91 -22.46 20.85
N PHE A 72 16.37 -23.32 19.99
CA PHE A 72 16.52 -24.78 20.10
C PHE A 72 17.97 -25.25 19.92
N LEU A 73 18.75 -24.57 19.07
CA LEU A 73 20.19 -24.86 18.91
C LEU A 73 21.03 -24.62 20.17
N LYS A 74 20.49 -23.96 21.20
CA LYS A 74 21.18 -23.79 22.49
C LYS A 74 21.14 -25.05 23.36
N ASP A 75 20.29 -26.03 23.03
CA ASP A 75 20.19 -27.28 23.77
C ASP A 75 21.42 -28.17 23.51
N LYS A 76 22.20 -28.44 24.56
CA LYS A 76 23.41 -29.28 24.49
C LYS A 76 23.10 -30.77 24.35
N SER A 77 21.86 -31.18 24.56
CA SER A 77 21.41 -32.57 24.40
C SER A 77 20.88 -32.88 22.99
N LEU A 78 20.92 -31.90 22.09
CA LEU A 78 20.40 -32.02 20.73
C LEU A 78 21.23 -33.02 19.91
N SER A 79 20.55 -33.92 19.20
CA SER A 79 21.21 -34.80 18.25
C SER A 79 21.77 -34.02 17.06
N MET A 80 22.83 -34.53 16.45
CA MET A 80 23.42 -33.93 15.26
C MET A 80 22.41 -33.79 14.11
N GLU A 81 21.55 -34.79 13.93
CA GLU A 81 20.50 -34.76 12.91
C GLU A 81 19.51 -33.60 13.12
N LYS A 82 19.07 -33.38 14.36
CA LYS A 82 18.17 -32.26 14.69
C LYS A 82 18.87 -30.91 14.59
N HIS A 83 20.16 -30.87 14.94
CA HIS A 83 20.97 -29.68 14.76
C HIS A 83 21.01 -29.25 13.29
N ASP A 84 21.28 -30.19 12.38
CA ASP A 84 21.34 -29.92 10.94
C ASP A 84 19.96 -29.52 10.37
N GLU A 85 18.88 -30.17 10.81
CA GLU A 85 17.51 -29.79 10.45
C GLU A 85 17.19 -28.34 10.84
N TYR A 86 17.53 -27.94 12.08
CA TYR A 86 17.27 -26.58 12.57
C TYR A 86 18.12 -25.53 11.86
N ILE A 87 19.37 -25.85 11.54
CA ILE A 87 20.23 -24.99 10.71
C ILE A 87 19.62 -24.78 9.33
N GLU A 88 19.08 -25.82 8.70
CA GLU A 88 18.43 -25.68 7.39
C GLU A 88 17.19 -24.79 7.46
N ILE A 89 16.36 -24.93 8.49
CA ILE A 89 15.18 -24.07 8.68
C ILE A 89 15.57 -22.60 8.89
N ILE A 90 16.65 -22.35 9.63
CA ILE A 90 17.21 -21.01 9.79
C ILE A 90 17.67 -20.47 8.43
N ARG A 91 18.42 -21.27 7.65
CA ARG A 91 18.88 -20.87 6.31
C ARG A 91 17.72 -20.50 5.39
N MET A 92 16.71 -21.37 5.31
CA MET A 92 15.50 -21.12 4.52
C MET A 92 14.76 -19.86 4.98
N SER A 93 14.72 -19.58 6.28
CA SER A 93 14.08 -18.38 6.82
C SER A 93 14.85 -17.11 6.46
N VAL A 94 16.18 -17.15 6.42
CA VAL A 94 17.03 -16.05 5.90
C VAL A 94 16.82 -15.85 4.41
N ASP A 95 16.81 -16.91 3.61
CA ASP A 95 16.56 -16.83 2.16
C ASP A 95 15.19 -16.22 1.87
N ARG A 96 14.18 -16.57 2.68
CA ARG A 96 12.85 -15.97 2.57
C ARG A 96 12.87 -14.47 2.87
N LEU A 97 13.60 -14.03 3.90
CA LEU A 97 13.74 -12.60 4.22
C LEU A 97 14.45 -11.84 3.09
N ASN A 98 15.51 -12.41 2.50
CA ASN A 98 16.20 -11.83 1.35
C ASN A 98 15.25 -11.67 0.15
N PHE A 99 14.50 -12.72 -0.19
CA PHE A 99 13.50 -12.67 -1.25
C PHE A 99 12.43 -11.60 -0.99
N LEU A 100 11.92 -11.49 0.24
CA LEU A 100 10.95 -10.45 0.59
C LEU A 100 11.53 -9.05 0.43
N SER A 101 12.76 -8.82 0.90
CA SER A 101 13.47 -7.55 0.77
C SER A 101 13.62 -7.11 -0.70
N GLU A 102 14.08 -8.03 -1.57
CA GLU A 102 14.22 -7.75 -3.00
C GLU A 102 12.89 -7.43 -3.68
N ASN A 103 11.84 -8.16 -3.33
CA ASN A 103 10.51 -7.93 -3.89
C ASN A 103 9.89 -6.62 -3.41
N MET A 104 10.12 -6.23 -2.15
CA MET A 104 9.66 -4.93 -1.65
C MET A 104 10.26 -3.78 -2.47
N ILE A 105 11.58 -3.78 -2.70
CA ILE A 105 12.26 -2.75 -3.51
C ILE A 105 11.70 -2.69 -4.94
N LYS A 106 11.46 -3.84 -5.57
CA LYS A 106 10.86 -3.92 -6.91
C LYS A 106 9.44 -3.35 -6.92
N ASN A 107 8.61 -3.74 -5.95
CA ASN A 107 7.23 -3.25 -5.84
C ASN A 107 7.16 -1.74 -5.61
N PHE A 108 8.05 -1.17 -4.78
CA PHE A 108 8.13 0.28 -4.56
C PHE A 108 8.61 1.05 -5.80
N THR A 109 9.50 0.46 -6.61
CA THR A 109 10.02 1.08 -7.83
C THR A 109 8.98 1.03 -8.97
N ILE A 110 8.30 -0.10 -9.15
CA ILE A 110 7.22 -0.25 -10.14
C ILE A 110 6.03 0.64 -9.79
N ARG A 111 5.62 0.70 -8.50
CA ARG A 111 4.53 1.57 -8.06
C ARG A 111 4.85 3.07 -8.05
N ARG A 112 6.12 3.49 -8.22
CA ARG A 112 6.46 4.89 -8.54
C ARG A 112 6.31 5.23 -10.03
N ARG A 113 6.16 4.23 -10.90
CA ARG A 113 5.83 4.41 -12.33
C ARG A 113 4.38 4.02 -12.69
N PRO A 114 3.35 4.73 -12.20
CA PRO A 114 2.06 4.75 -12.89
C PRO A 114 1.67 6.17 -13.33
N ASP A 115 1.24 6.26 -14.59
CA ASP A 115 0.31 7.25 -15.15
C ASP A 115 0.75 8.66 -15.58
N SER A 116 2.04 9.01 -15.58
CA SER A 116 2.49 10.28 -16.21
C SER A 116 2.73 10.20 -17.73
N PHE A 117 2.52 9.04 -18.36
CA PHE A 117 2.75 8.82 -19.80
C PHE A 117 1.62 8.02 -20.44
N LYS A 118 0.40 8.56 -20.50
CA LYS A 118 -0.63 8.04 -21.41
C LYS A 118 -1.41 9.06 -22.22
N HIS A 119 -1.23 10.36 -22.03
CA HIS A 119 -1.84 11.37 -22.88
C HIS A 119 -0.78 12.37 -23.36
N SER A 120 -0.26 12.11 -24.56
CA SER A 120 0.45 13.05 -25.43
C SER A 120 -0.02 12.79 -26.85
#